data_AF-A3VXF6-F1
#
_entry.id   AF-A3VXF6-F1
#
_cell.length_a   1.000
_cell.length_b   1.000
_cell.length_c   1.000
_cell.angle_alpha   90.00
_cell.angle_beta   90.00
_cell.angle_gamma   90.00
#
_symmetry.space_group_name_H-M   'P 1'
#
loop_
_entity.id
_entity.type
_entity.pdbx_description
1 polymer ?
#
loop_
_entity_poly.entity_id
_entity_poly.type
_entity_poly.pdbx_seq_one_letter_code
_entity_poly.pdbx_strand_id
1 'polypeptide(L)'
;MTPMKSLKKKRRVQVIAIAAVALVLATGLIGYGMRDGINFFRSPTQVLAEPPSPTEVFRIGGLVEEGSLKRGESETIRFNVTDGNGVVPVTYKGVLPDLFEENQGMVGTGSYRDGTFVASEILAKHDETYMPKEVVDALKAQGVYKDPNGS
;
A
#
# COMPACT_ATOMS: atom_id res chain seq x y z
N MET A 1 53.46 -15.21 12.57
CA MET A 1 52.39 -15.71 11.69
C MET A 1 51.86 -17.00 12.29
N THR A 2 50.86 -16.91 13.17
CA THR A 2 50.38 -18.03 13.98
C THR A 2 49.67 -19.04 13.08
N PRO A 3 50.12 -20.30 13.00
CA PRO A 3 49.48 -21.27 12.12
C PRO A 3 48.12 -21.62 12.72
N MET A 4 47.05 -21.43 11.96
CA MET A 4 45.74 -21.95 12.32
C MET A 4 45.86 -23.47 12.44
N LYS A 5 45.90 -23.94 13.69
CA LYS A 5 45.93 -25.35 14.10
C LYS A 5 44.89 -26.10 13.27
N SER A 6 45.32 -26.98 12.37
CA SER A 6 44.39 -27.66 11.47
C SER A 6 43.34 -28.38 12.32
N LEU A 7 42.07 -28.02 12.12
CA LEU A 7 40.97 -28.68 12.80
C LEU A 7 40.99 -30.14 12.36
N LYS A 8 41.39 -31.06 13.26
CA LYS A 8 41.37 -32.52 13.06
C LYS A 8 40.11 -32.84 12.26
N LYS A 9 40.24 -33.27 10.99
CA LYS A 9 39.22 -33.38 9.92
C LYS A 9 37.74 -33.51 10.39
N LYS A 10 37.48 -34.33 11.40
CA LYS A 10 36.18 -34.46 12.10
C LYS A 10 35.57 -33.13 12.58
N ARG A 11 36.34 -32.25 13.22
CA ARG A 11 35.84 -30.96 13.75
C ARG A 11 35.47 -29.99 12.63
N ARG A 12 36.20 -30.00 11.50
CA ARG A 12 35.84 -29.21 10.31
C ARG A 12 34.53 -29.70 9.70
N VAL A 13 34.35 -31.02 9.58
CA VAL A 13 33.10 -31.61 9.07
C VAL A 13 31.92 -31.30 10.00
N GLN A 14 32.11 -31.35 11.33
CA GLN A 14 31.07 -30.96 12.30
C GLN A 14 30.66 -29.50 12.14
N VAL A 15 31.61 -28.58 12.01
CA VAL A 15 31.31 -27.15 11.81
C VAL A 15 30.55 -26.94 10.50
N ILE A 16 30.95 -27.59 9.41
CA ILE A 16 30.24 -27.49 8.12
C ILE A 16 28.82 -28.06 8.23
N ALA A 17 28.64 -29.20 8.88
CA ALA A 17 27.32 -29.82 9.06
C ALA A 17 26.39 -28.92 9.89
N ILE A 18 26.89 -28.37 11.00
CA ILE A 18 26.13 -27.42 11.83
C ILE A 18 25.78 -26.17 11.03
N ALA A 19 26.73 -25.61 10.28
CA ALA A 19 26.49 -24.44 9.43
C ALA A 19 25.45 -24.73 8.34
N ALA A 20 25.49 -25.91 7.72
CA ALA A 20 24.50 -26.32 6.72
C ALA A 20 23.09 -26.46 7.33
N VAL A 21 22.98 -27.10 8.50
CA VAL A 21 21.69 -27.22 9.22
C VAL A 21 21.18 -25.84 9.63
N ALA A 22 22.04 -24.98 10.16
CA ALA A 22 21.68 -23.61 10.52
C ALA A 22 21.20 -22.81 9.30
N LEU A 23 21.85 -22.97 8.15
CA LEU A 23 21.44 -22.32 6.89
C LEU A 23 20.06 -22.80 6.43
N VAL A 24 19.83 -24.11 6.42
CA VAL A 24 18.53 -24.70 6.04
C VAL A 24 17.41 -24.23 6.98
N LEU A 25 17.68 -24.21 8.28
CA LEU A 25 16.73 -23.71 9.28
C LEU A 25 16.45 -22.22 9.07
N ALA A 26 17.48 -21.39 8.86
CA ALA A 26 17.31 -19.96 8.62
C ALA A 26 16.48 -19.70 7.36
N THR A 27 16.77 -20.40 6.24
CA THR A 27 16.00 -20.29 5.00
C THR A 27 14.55 -20.74 5.21
N GLY A 28 14.32 -21.84 5.93
CA GLY A 28 12.98 -22.32 6.25
C GLY A 28 12.17 -21.32 7.09
N LEU A 29 12.80 -20.71 8.10
CA LEU A 29 12.17 -19.69 8.94
C LEU A 29 11.87 -18.40 8.17
N ILE A 30 12.78 -17.94 7.31
CA ILE A 30 12.54 -16.78 6.45
C ILE A 30 11.37 -17.06 5.50
N GLY A 31 11.39 -18.21 4.81
CA GLY A 31 10.32 -18.59 3.89
C GLY A 31 8.97 -18.75 4.58
N TYR A 32 8.95 -19.22 5.83
CA TYR A 32 7.74 -19.26 6.65
C TYR A 32 7.25 -17.85 7.01
N GLY A 33 8.14 -16.96 7.48
CA GLY A 33 7.78 -15.59 7.87
C GLY A 33 7.32 -14.72 6.69
N MET A 34 7.77 -14.98 5.48
CA MET A 34 7.30 -14.27 4.28
C MET A 34 5.84 -14.58 3.92
N ARG A 35 5.23 -15.65 4.45
CA ARG A 35 3.83 -16.01 4.15
C ARG A 35 2.82 -15.01 4.70
N ASP A 36 3.13 -14.36 5.82
CA ASP A 36 2.19 -13.47 6.52
C ASP A 36 2.40 -11.98 6.16
N GLY A 37 3.48 -11.64 5.44
CA GLY A 37 4.12 -10.33 5.58
C GLY A 37 4.07 -9.37 4.38
N ILE A 38 3.38 -9.70 3.29
CA ILE A 38 3.29 -8.79 2.15
C ILE A 38 1.84 -8.36 2.00
N ASN A 39 1.50 -7.17 2.50
CA ASN A 39 0.26 -6.50 2.14
C ASN A 39 0.30 -6.21 0.62
N PHE A 40 -0.17 -7.18 -0.19
CA PHE A 40 -0.12 -7.08 -1.64
C PHE A 40 -0.90 -5.86 -2.09
N PHE A 41 -0.25 -5.00 -2.87
CA PHE A 41 -0.93 -3.91 -3.55
C PHE A 41 -1.57 -4.47 -4.81
N ARG A 42 -2.88 -4.27 -4.98
CA ARG A 42 -3.64 -4.69 -6.15
C ARG A 42 -4.45 -3.52 -6.70
N SER A 43 -4.59 -3.43 -8.02
CA SER A 43 -5.52 -2.49 -8.65
C SER A 43 -6.94 -3.07 -8.68
N PRO A 44 -7.99 -2.25 -8.81
CA PRO A 44 -9.36 -2.70 -9.05
C PRO A 44 -9.50 -3.73 -10.17
N THR A 45 -8.85 -3.51 -11.32
CA THR A 45 -8.86 -4.47 -12.43
C THR A 45 -8.26 -5.82 -12.02
N GLN A 46 -7.15 -5.82 -11.28
CA GLN A 46 -6.53 -7.06 -10.81
C GLN A 46 -7.40 -7.81 -9.81
N VAL A 47 -8.07 -7.09 -8.90
CA VAL A 47 -9.00 -7.69 -7.93
C VAL A 47 -10.18 -8.36 -8.64
N LEU A 48 -10.67 -7.79 -9.75
CA LEU A 48 -11.75 -8.39 -10.52
C LEU A 48 -11.29 -9.57 -11.38
N ALA A 49 -10.09 -9.49 -11.97
CA ALA A 49 -9.53 -10.56 -12.80
C ALA A 49 -9.09 -11.78 -11.99
N GLU A 50 -8.49 -11.55 -10.82
CA GLU A 50 -8.02 -12.58 -9.90
C GLU A 50 -8.46 -12.24 -8.46
N PRO A 51 -9.73 -12.55 -8.10
CA PRO A 51 -10.26 -12.27 -6.78
C PRO A 51 -9.45 -12.94 -5.67
N PRO A 52 -8.97 -12.17 -4.66
CA PRO A 52 -8.23 -12.74 -3.55
C PRO A 52 -9.15 -13.56 -2.63
N SER A 53 -8.54 -14.37 -1.76
CA SER A 53 -9.32 -15.12 -0.76
C SER A 53 -10.11 -14.17 0.16
N PRO A 54 -11.33 -14.52 0.60
CA PRO A 54 -12.10 -13.69 1.55
C PRO A 54 -11.41 -13.42 2.90
N THR A 55 -10.37 -14.20 3.21
CA THR A 55 -9.54 -14.07 4.41
C THR A 55 -8.23 -13.31 4.16
N GLU A 56 -7.87 -13.07 2.90
CA GLU A 56 -6.66 -12.33 2.53
C GLU A 56 -6.86 -10.85 2.79
N VAL A 57 -5.95 -10.27 3.58
CA VAL A 57 -5.86 -8.82 3.77
C VAL A 57 -4.85 -8.29 2.77
N PHE A 58 -5.27 -7.29 1.99
CA PHE A 58 -4.45 -6.69 0.95
C PHE A 58 -4.75 -5.19 0.85
N ARG A 59 -3.93 -4.50 0.06
CA ARG A 59 -4.09 -3.07 -0.23
C ARG A 59 -4.66 -2.90 -1.63
N ILE A 60 -5.79 -2.21 -1.74
CA ILE A 60 -6.31 -1.76 -3.02
C ILE A 60 -5.92 -0.30 -3.22
N GLY A 61 -5.55 0.09 -4.44
CA GLY A 61 -5.32 1.50 -4.76
C GLY A 61 -5.90 1.88 -6.11
N GLY A 62 -6.41 3.10 -6.18
CA GLY A 62 -7.07 3.65 -7.36
C GLY A 62 -7.60 5.05 -7.08
N LEU A 63 -8.49 5.51 -7.94
CA LEU A 63 -9.22 6.76 -7.82
C LEU A 63 -10.60 6.50 -7.23
N VAL A 64 -11.08 7.41 -6.40
CA VAL A 64 -12.48 7.40 -5.94
C VAL A 64 -13.36 7.86 -7.11
N GLU A 65 -14.33 7.03 -7.50
CA GLU A 65 -15.24 7.34 -8.61
C GLU A 65 -16.17 8.51 -8.27
N GLU A 66 -16.36 9.43 -9.21
CA GLU A 66 -17.25 10.58 -9.09
C GLU A 66 -18.72 10.17 -8.89
N GLY A 67 -19.42 10.86 -7.97
CA GLY A 67 -20.80 10.57 -7.60
C GLY A 67 -21.01 9.27 -6.82
N SER A 68 -19.95 8.54 -6.48
CA SER A 68 -20.03 7.27 -5.77
C SER A 68 -19.99 7.43 -4.23
N LEU A 69 -19.45 8.53 -3.72
CA LEU A 69 -19.19 8.72 -2.29
C LEU A 69 -20.47 8.99 -1.50
N LYS A 70 -20.92 7.99 -0.77
CA LYS A 70 -22.10 8.02 0.10
C LYS A 70 -21.69 7.85 1.55
N ARG A 71 -21.81 8.94 2.31
CA ARG A 71 -21.66 8.96 3.78
C ARG A 71 -23.02 8.61 4.40
N GLY A 72 -23.16 7.40 4.93
CA GLY A 72 -24.42 6.94 5.53
C GLY A 72 -24.65 7.49 6.94
N GLU A 73 -25.85 7.28 7.51
CA GLU A 73 -26.23 7.73 8.85
C GLU A 73 -25.50 6.99 10.00
N SER A 74 -25.00 5.77 9.75
CA SER A 74 -24.44 4.86 10.78
C SER A 74 -22.93 4.62 10.62
N GLU A 75 -22.15 5.69 10.46
CA GLU A 75 -20.66 5.68 10.32
C GLU A 75 -20.12 4.76 9.20
N THR A 76 -21.01 4.28 8.32
CA THR A 76 -20.67 3.40 7.21
C THR A 76 -20.67 4.21 5.94
N ILE A 77 -19.51 4.24 5.30
CA ILE A 77 -19.24 5.02 4.10
C ILE A 77 -19.07 4.04 2.94
N ARG A 78 -19.72 4.33 1.83
CA ARG A 78 -19.66 3.51 0.62
C ARG A 78 -19.22 4.39 -0.54
N PHE A 79 -18.35 3.86 -1.38
CA PHE A 79 -17.86 4.51 -2.59
C PHE A 79 -17.25 3.48 -3.52
N ASN A 80 -16.95 3.86 -4.75
CA ASN A 80 -16.32 2.97 -5.72
C ASN A 80 -14.86 3.40 -5.94
N VAL A 81 -13.98 2.42 -6.12
CA VAL A 81 -12.58 2.65 -6.49
C VAL A 81 -12.34 2.12 -7.89
N THR A 82 -11.73 2.95 -8.74
CA THR A 82 -11.44 2.65 -10.14
C THR A 82 -9.98 2.90 -10.49
N ASP A 83 -9.44 2.09 -11.41
CA ASP A 83 -8.16 2.37 -12.09
C ASP A 83 -8.38 2.82 -13.55
N GLY A 84 -9.63 3.14 -13.90
CA GLY A 84 -10.06 3.49 -15.27
C GLY A 84 -10.52 2.30 -16.10
N ASN A 85 -10.14 1.06 -15.74
CA ASN A 85 -10.53 -0.14 -16.47
C ASN A 85 -11.47 -1.04 -15.66
N GLY A 86 -11.30 -1.08 -14.33
CA GLY A 86 -12.10 -1.88 -13.42
C GLY A 86 -12.62 -1.03 -12.26
N VAL A 87 -13.79 -1.39 -11.75
CA VAL A 87 -14.44 -0.69 -10.63
C VAL A 87 -14.75 -1.68 -9.52
N VAL A 88 -14.28 -1.39 -8.32
CA VAL A 88 -14.53 -2.21 -7.12
C VAL A 88 -15.31 -1.38 -6.09
N PRO A 89 -16.49 -1.84 -5.65
CA PRO A 89 -17.22 -1.16 -4.60
C PRO A 89 -16.50 -1.35 -3.25
N VAL A 90 -16.43 -0.28 -2.49
CA VAL A 90 -15.77 -0.22 -1.18
C VAL A 90 -16.79 0.13 -0.10
N THR A 91 -16.70 -0.57 1.03
CA THR A 91 -17.39 -0.19 2.27
C THR A 91 -16.36 0.02 3.37
N TYR A 92 -16.47 1.13 4.08
CA TYR A 92 -15.62 1.50 5.20
C TYR A 92 -16.47 1.90 6.39
N LYS A 93 -16.09 1.45 7.58
CA LYS A 93 -16.75 1.83 8.83
C LYS A 93 -15.78 2.67 9.66
N GLY A 94 -16.10 3.95 9.83
CA GLY A 94 -15.27 4.88 10.57
C GLY A 94 -15.32 6.28 9.97
N VAL A 95 -14.35 7.11 10.38
CA VAL A 95 -14.22 8.49 9.92
C VAL A 95 -13.20 8.51 8.78
N LEU A 96 -13.58 9.09 7.64
CA LEU A 96 -12.64 9.39 6.57
C LEU A 96 -11.78 10.59 6.97
N PRO A 97 -10.52 10.67 6.49
CA PRO A 97 -9.75 11.91 6.58
C PRO A 97 -10.53 13.08 5.96
N ASP A 98 -10.40 14.28 6.52
CA ASP A 98 -11.15 15.46 6.07
C ASP A 98 -10.97 15.77 4.58
N LEU A 99 -9.80 15.43 4.05
CA LEU A 99 -9.40 15.68 2.67
C LEU A 99 -9.74 14.52 1.72
N PHE A 100 -10.50 13.52 2.16
CA PHE A 100 -10.95 12.43 1.28
C PHE A 100 -12.13 12.89 0.41
N GLU A 101 -11.88 12.97 -0.90
CA GLU A 101 -12.83 13.45 -1.90
C GLU A 101 -12.89 12.51 -3.11
N GLU A 102 -13.91 12.70 -3.93
CA GLU A 102 -14.05 12.02 -5.22
C GLU A 102 -12.98 12.49 -6.22
N ASN A 103 -12.68 11.68 -7.23
CA ASN A 103 -11.62 11.91 -8.21
C ASN A 103 -10.19 12.03 -7.62
N GLN A 104 -10.00 11.71 -6.34
CA GLN A 104 -8.69 11.69 -5.68
C GLN A 104 -8.13 10.27 -5.59
N GLY A 105 -6.80 10.19 -5.56
CA GLY A 105 -6.08 8.94 -5.32
C GLY A 105 -6.27 8.45 -3.90
N MET A 106 -6.56 7.16 -3.75
CA MET A 106 -6.72 6.51 -2.45
C MET A 106 -5.99 5.16 -2.41
N VAL A 107 -5.61 4.78 -1.20
CA VAL A 107 -5.16 3.41 -0.88
C VAL A 107 -6.00 2.93 0.30
N GLY A 108 -6.66 1.79 0.14
CA GLY A 108 -7.42 1.13 1.20
C GLY A 108 -6.75 -0.18 1.61
N THR A 109 -6.66 -0.45 2.91
CA THR A 109 -6.28 -1.77 3.44
C THR A 109 -7.54 -2.49 3.89
N GLY A 110 -7.69 -3.76 3.54
CA GLY A 110 -8.91 -4.52 3.83
C GLY A 110 -8.96 -5.88 3.15
N SER A 111 -10.18 -6.41 3.01
CA SER A 111 -10.44 -7.74 2.44
C SER A 111 -11.61 -7.68 1.45
N TYR A 112 -11.57 -8.51 0.42
CA TYR A 112 -12.62 -8.59 -0.59
C TYR A 112 -13.64 -9.67 -0.22
N ARG A 113 -14.92 -9.31 -0.07
CA ARG A 113 -16.01 -10.21 0.32
C ARG A 113 -17.26 -9.91 -0.49
N ASP A 114 -17.88 -10.94 -1.05
CA ASP A 114 -19.18 -10.83 -1.74
C ASP A 114 -19.22 -9.70 -2.78
N GLY A 115 -18.14 -9.55 -3.55
CA GLY A 115 -18.04 -8.51 -4.58
C GLY A 115 -17.64 -7.11 -4.07
N THR A 116 -17.52 -6.93 -2.76
CA THR A 116 -17.23 -5.64 -2.10
C THR A 116 -15.92 -5.69 -1.33
N PHE A 117 -15.09 -4.66 -1.49
CA PHE A 117 -13.92 -4.47 -0.66
C PHE A 117 -14.31 -3.85 0.68
N VAL A 118 -14.14 -4.59 1.77
CA VAL A 118 -14.38 -4.13 3.13
C VAL A 118 -13.08 -3.54 3.66
N ALA A 119 -12.99 -2.21 3.65
CA ALA A 119 -11.82 -1.47 4.11
C ALA A 119 -11.81 -1.39 5.64
N SER A 120 -10.65 -1.66 6.23
CA SER A 120 -10.35 -1.41 7.65
C SER A 120 -9.60 -0.09 7.85
N GLU A 121 -8.87 0.37 6.83
CA GLU A 121 -8.09 1.61 6.86
C GLU A 121 -8.13 2.25 5.47
N ILE A 122 -8.23 3.58 5.42
CA ILE A 122 -8.18 4.36 4.19
C ILE A 122 -7.14 5.47 4.35
N LEU A 123 -6.23 5.53 3.38
CA LEU A 123 -5.23 6.56 3.21
C LEU A 123 -5.58 7.35 1.95
N ALA A 124 -5.93 8.63 2.12
CA ALA A 124 -6.03 9.56 1.00
C ALA A 124 -4.61 9.94 0.55
N LYS A 125 -4.35 9.84 -0.76
CA LYS A 125 -3.08 10.28 -1.32
C LYS A 125 -3.20 11.79 -1.56
N HIS A 126 -2.44 12.58 -0.81
CA HIS A 126 -2.29 14.01 -1.09
C HIS A 126 -1.01 14.23 -1.87
N ASP A 127 -1.17 14.81 -3.06
CA ASP A 127 -0.09 15.52 -3.72
C ASP A 127 0.10 16.83 -2.94
N GLU A 128 1.11 16.88 -2.07
CA GLU A 128 1.62 18.17 -1.61
C GLU A 128 2.18 18.92 -2.82
N THR A 129 1.33 19.63 -3.55
CA THR A 129 1.80 20.71 -4.43
C THR A 129 2.13 21.91 -3.53
N TYR A 130 3.18 21.74 -2.71
CA TYR A 130 3.83 22.85 -2.01
C TYR A 130 4.55 23.66 -3.10
N MET A 131 3.97 24.80 -3.49
CA MET A 131 4.75 25.83 -4.18
C MET A 131 5.52 26.60 -3.11
N PRO A 132 6.86 26.46 -3.05
CA PRO A 132 7.67 27.25 -2.14
C PRO A 132 7.46 28.73 -2.46
N LYS A 133 7.46 29.59 -1.42
CA LYS A 133 7.28 31.04 -1.60
C LYS A 133 8.30 31.62 -2.59
N GLU A 134 9.49 31.04 -2.63
CA GLU A 134 10.56 31.41 -3.55
C GLU A 134 10.15 31.25 -5.02
N VAL A 135 9.34 30.24 -5.35
CA VAL A 135 8.85 29.99 -6.72
C VAL A 135 7.71 30.95 -7.06
N VAL A 136 6.83 31.25 -6.10
CA VAL A 136 5.75 32.24 -6.27
C VAL A 136 6.33 33.64 -6.49
N ASP A 137 7.35 34.01 -5.74
CA ASP A 137 8.00 35.32 -5.84
C ASP A 137 8.80 35.46 -7.15
N ALA A 138 9.48 34.38 -7.59
CA ALA A 138 10.17 34.36 -8.88
C ALA A 138 9.20 34.50 -10.08
N LEU A 139 8.03 33.84 -10.01
CA LEU A 139 7.00 33.91 -11.06
C LEU A 139 6.28 35.26 -11.08
N LYS A 140 6.08 35.90 -9.91
CA LYS A 140 5.59 37.29 -9.82
C LYS A 140 6.59 38.30 -10.38
N ALA A 141 7.87 38.14 -10.09
CA ALA A 141 8.93 39.02 -10.61
C ALA A 141 9.09 38.93 -12.14
N GLN A 142 8.80 37.76 -12.74
CA GLN A 142 8.84 37.55 -14.19
C GLN A 142 7.56 38.01 -14.92
N GLY A 143 6.54 38.48 -14.20
CA GLY A 143 5.31 39.04 -14.78
C GLY A 143 4.35 38.02 -15.42
N VAL A 144 4.55 36.72 -15.17
CA VAL A 144 3.74 35.62 -15.76
C VAL A 144 2.64 35.14 -14.81
N TYR A 145 2.61 35.62 -13.56
CA TYR A 145 1.60 35.24 -12.58
C TYR A 145 0.27 35.98 -12.80
N LYS A 146 -0.80 35.25 -13.08
CA LYS A 146 -2.19 35.73 -12.97
C LYS A 146 -2.81 35.14 -11.70
N ASP A 147 -3.28 36.02 -10.82
CA ASP A 147 -3.97 35.65 -9.60
C ASP A 147 -5.32 34.97 -9.93
N PRO A 148 -5.66 33.79 -9.37
CA PRO A 148 -6.95 33.16 -9.62
C PRO A 148 -8.14 33.86 -8.92
N ASN A 149 -7.91 34.80 -8.01
CA ASN A 149 -8.97 35.45 -7.20
C ASN A 149 -9.04 36.99 -7.35
N GLY A 150 -8.48 37.56 -8.43
CA GLY A 150 -8.61 39.00 -8.72
C GLY A 150 -9.78 39.30 -9.68
N SER A 151 -10.88 39.86 -9.14
CA SER A 151 -11.72 40.81 -9.90
C SER A 151 -11.03 42.17 -9.98
#